data_AF-A0A918QUU5-F1
#
_entry.id   AF-A0A918QUU5-F1
#
_cell.length_a   1.000
_cell.length_b   1.000
_cell.length_c   1.000
_cell.angle_alpha   90.00
_cell.angle_beta   90.00
_cell.angle_gamma   90.00
#
_symmetry.space_group_name_H-M   'P 1'
#
loop_
_entity.id
_entity.type
_entity.pdbx_description
1 polymer ?
#
loop_
_entity_poly.entity_id
_entity_poly.type
_entity_poly.pdbx_seq_one_letter_code
_entity_poly.pdbx_strand_id
1 'polypeptide(L)' 'MLNAAEAQLAAGAKDDSERARQRAELYAPPKGHRARAGAPGRSRPAGMGLGDARALIAAMASEDARLTGR' A
#
# COMPACT_ATOMS: atom_id res chain seq x y z
N MET A 1 -10.86 7.89 -12.70
CA MET A 1 -10.88 7.91 -14.18
C MET A 1 -9.76 7.01 -14.67
N LEU A 2 -10.06 6.00 -15.50
CA LEU A 2 -9.02 5.18 -16.15
C LEU A 2 -8.33 6.02 -17.21
N ASN A 3 -7.00 5.90 -17.35
CA ASN A 3 -6.29 6.53 -18.46
C ASN A 3 -6.90 6.06 -19.79
N ALA A 4 -7.10 6.97 -20.75
CA ALA A 4 -7.78 6.66 -22.01
C ALA A 4 -7.18 5.44 -22.76
N ALA A 5 -5.87 5.23 -22.62
CA ALA A 5 -5.16 4.08 -23.18
C ALA A 5 -5.52 2.73 -22.50
N GLU A 6 -5.70 2.72 -21.17
CA GLU A 6 -6.09 1.51 -20.44
C GLU A 6 -7.54 1.10 -20.75
N ALA A 7 -8.41 2.08 -20.96
CA ALA A 7 -9.79 1.85 -21.34
C ALA A 7 -9.90 1.20 -22.74
N GLN A 8 -9.05 1.60 -23.69
CA GLN A 8 -9.01 1.00 -25.04
C GLN A 8 -8.52 -0.46 -25.01
N LEU A 9 -7.52 -0.76 -24.19
CA LEU A 9 -7.02 -2.13 -24.00
C LEU A 9 -8.10 -3.02 -23.36
N ALA A 10 -8.75 -2.53 -22.31
CA ALA A 10 -9.82 -3.27 -21.63
C ALA A 10 -11.09 -3.44 -22.47
N ALA A 11 -11.38 -2.51 -23.38
CA ALA A 11 -12.52 -2.58 -24.30
C ALA A 11 -12.32 -3.63 -25.41
N GLY A 12 -11.06 -4.00 -25.72
CA GLY A 12 -10.73 -5.06 -26.68
C GLY A 12 -10.68 -6.46 -26.08
N ALA A 13 -10.82 -6.61 -24.75
CA ALA A 13 -10.80 -7.91 -24.08
C ALA A 13 -12.15 -8.63 -24.23
N LYS A 14 -12.12 -9.92 -24.56
CA LYS A 14 -13.32 -10.75 -24.79
C LYS A 14 -14.00 -11.16 -23.48
N ASP A 15 -13.22 -11.28 -22.41
CA ASP A 15 -13.71 -11.65 -21.09
C ASP A 15 -12.91 -10.97 -19.96
N ASP A 16 -13.39 -11.14 -18.73
CA ASP A 16 -12.75 -10.56 -17.54
C ASP A 16 -11.39 -11.20 -17.23
N SER A 17 -11.16 -12.43 -17.67
CA SER A 17 -9.89 -13.13 -17.48
C SER A 17 -8.79 -12.57 -18.38
N GLU A 18 -9.11 -12.24 -19.63
CA GLU A 18 -8.24 -11.55 -20.58
C GLU A 18 -7.93 -10.15 -20.09
N ARG A 19 -8.93 -9.42 -19.56
CA ARG A 19 -8.72 -8.10 -18.98
C ARG A 19 -7.77 -8.14 -17.77
N ALA A 20 -7.89 -9.17 -16.93
CA ALA A 20 -6.99 -9.37 -15.79
C ALA A 20 -5.55 -9.69 -16.25
N ARG A 21 -5.39 -10.54 -17.27
CA ARG A 21 -4.08 -10.85 -17.85
C ARG A 21 -3.41 -9.64 -18.48
N GLN A 22 -4.13 -8.87 -19.30
CA GLN A 22 -3.63 -7.65 -19.90
C GLN A 22 -3.18 -6.62 -18.85
N ARG A 23 -3.94 -6.46 -17.76
CA ARG A 23 -3.53 -5.61 -16.63
C ARG A 23 -2.29 -6.14 -15.94
N ALA A 24 -2.22 -7.46 -15.72
CA ALA A 24 -1.05 -8.08 -15.09
C ALA A 24 0.21 -7.86 -15.94
N GLU A 25 0.11 -7.97 -17.27
CA GLU A 25 1.21 -7.71 -18.20
C GLU A 25 1.59 -6.22 -18.28
N LEU A 26 0.60 -5.32 -18.32
CA LEU A 26 0.82 -3.88 -18.42
C LEU A 26 1.57 -3.31 -17.21
N TYR A 27 1.28 -3.83 -16.02
CA TYR A 27 1.95 -3.44 -14.77
C TYR A 27 3.01 -4.45 -14.31
N ALA A 28 3.31 -5.47 -15.12
CA ALA A 28 4.37 -6.41 -14.79
C ALA A 28 5.72 -5.68 -14.81
N PRO A 29 6.61 -5.99 -13.85
CA PRO A 29 8.00 -5.58 -13.97
C PRO A 29 8.60 -6.15 -15.27
N PRO A 30 9.52 -5.41 -15.93
CA PRO A 30 10.22 -5.92 -17.11
C PRO A 30 10.88 -7.28 -16.83
N LYS A 31 10.92 -8.16 -17.84
CA LYS A 31 11.59 -9.47 -17.72
C LYS A 31 13.05 -9.26 -17.32
N GLY A 32 13.47 -9.88 -16.23
CA GLY A 32 14.81 -9.70 -15.65
C GLY A 32 14.90 -8.65 -14.54
N HIS A 33 13.82 -7.92 -14.24
CA HIS A 33 13.73 -7.05 -13.08
C HIS A 33 13.50 -7.87 -11.80
N ARG A 34 14.53 -8.59 -11.35
CA ARG A 34 14.60 -9.06 -9.97
C ARG A 34 15.07 -7.87 -9.14
N ALA A 35 14.27 -7.43 -8.16
CA ALA A 35 14.77 -6.54 -7.14
C ALA A 35 16.04 -7.18 -6.57
N ARG A 36 17.20 -6.52 -6.73
CA ARG A 36 18.45 -7.05 -6.17
C ARG A 36 18.23 -7.26 -4.67
N ALA A 37 18.62 -8.42 -4.14
CA ALA A 37 18.67 -8.59 -2.70
C ALA A 37 19.59 -7.49 -2.14
N GLY A 38 19.03 -6.56 -1.35
CA GLY A 38 19.76 -5.37 -0.86
C GLY A 38 19.67 -4.12 -1.73
N ALA A 39 18.86 -4.09 -2.81
CA ALA A 39 18.39 -2.81 -3.33
C ALA A 39 17.70 -2.06 -2.18
N PRO A 40 17.90 -0.74 -2.01
CA PRO A 40 17.17 0.03 -1.02
C PRO A 40 15.69 -0.03 -1.40
N GLY A 41 15.01 -1.07 -0.90
CA GLY A 41 13.58 -1.18 -0.96
C GLY A 41 13.03 0.08 -0.33
N ARG A 42 12.00 0.62 -0.97
CA ARG A 42 11.17 1.74 -0.48
C ARG A 42 11.20 1.71 1.04
N SER A 43 11.80 2.74 1.65
CA SER A 43 11.98 2.84 3.10
C SER A 43 10.67 2.41 3.75
N ARG A 44 10.70 1.27 4.46
CA ARG A 44 9.55 0.87 5.28
C ARG A 44 9.26 2.08 6.16
N PRO A 45 8.01 2.59 6.21
CA PRO A 45 7.68 3.63 7.17
C PRO A 45 8.16 3.11 8.52
N ALA A 46 8.92 3.92 9.26
CA ALA A 46 9.38 3.56 10.58
C ALA A 46 8.12 3.26 11.41
N GLY A 47 7.83 1.97 11.57
CA GLY A 47 6.68 1.55 12.36
C GLY A 47 6.91 2.00 13.78
N MET A 48 5.86 2.54 14.41
CA MET A 48 5.90 2.90 15.82
C MET A 48 6.29 1.65 16.62
N GLY A 49 7.38 1.74 17.39
CA GLY A 49 7.83 0.62 18.21
C GLY A 49 6.77 0.26 19.25
N LEU A 50 6.81 -0.97 19.78
CA LEU A 50 5.90 -1.37 20.86
C LEU A 50 6.02 -0.44 22.09
N GLY A 51 7.23 0.08 22.36
CA GLY A 51 7.46 1.07 23.41
C GLY A 51 6.74 2.40 23.14
N ASP A 52 6.85 2.91 21.92
CA ASP A 52 6.18 4.15 21.50
C ASP A 52 4.65 4.00 21.54
N ALA A 53 4.13 2.86 21.11
CA ALA A 53 2.70 2.55 21.18
C ALA A 53 2.20 2.52 22.64
N ARG A 54 2.97 1.93 23.56
CA ARG A 54 2.63 1.93 25.00
C ARG A 54 2.65 3.34 25.59
N ALA A 55 3.61 4.17 25.20
CA ALA A 55 3.69 5.56 25.65
C ALA A 55 2.48 6.38 25.17
N LEU A 56 2.05 6.17 23.93
CA LEU A 56 0.86 6.82 23.37
C LEU A 56 -0.40 6.44 24.15
N ILE A 57 -0.59 5.14 24.43
CA ILE A 57 -1.74 4.64 25.19
C ILE A 57 -1.76 5.22 26.60
N ALA A 58 -0.60 5.26 27.27
CA ALA A 58 -0.49 5.84 28.62
C ALA A 58 -0.82 7.33 28.64
N ALA A 59 -0.35 8.10 27.64
CA ALA A 59 -0.66 9.51 27.51
C ALA A 59 -2.17 9.73 27.32
N MET A 60 -2.80 8.97 26.43
CA MET A 60 -4.24 9.03 26.18
C MET A 60 -5.07 8.72 27.44
N ALA A 61 -4.70 7.68 28.19
CA ALA A 61 -5.38 7.35 29.44
C ALA A 61 -5.25 8.47 30.50
N SER A 62 -4.09 9.13 30.56
CA SER A 62 -3.90 10.26 31.48
C SER A 62 -4.71 11.49 31.09
N GLU A 63 -4.92 11.70 29.80
CA GLU A 63 -5.70 12.82 29.27
C GLU A 63 -7.20 12.58 29.46
N ASP A 64 -7.66 11.36 29.20
CA ASP A 64 -9.04 10.95 29.44
C ASP A 64 -9.44 11.08 30.91
N ALA A 65 -8.58 10.66 31.84
CA ALA A 65 -8.79 10.83 33.28
C ALA A 65 -8.90 12.31 33.71
N ARG A 66 -8.16 13.21 33.04
CA ARG A 66 -8.26 14.66 33.30
C ARG A 66 -9.55 15.27 32.76
N LEU A 67 -10.03 14.77 31.63
CA LEU A 67 -11.24 15.27 30.97
C LEU A 67 -12.52 14.73 31.62
N THR A 68 -12.51 13.48 32.07
CA THR A 68 -13.66 12.81 32.70
C THR A 68 -13.77 13.04 34.21
N GLY A 69 -12.74 13.59 34.85
CA GLY A 69 -12.71 13.87 36.29
C GLY A 69 -13.32 15.21 36.75
N ARG A 70 -14.21 15.83 35.95
CA ARG A 70 -15.04 16.98 36.37
C ARG A 70 -16.50 16.55 36.53
#